data_AF-A0A3C0UX96-F1
#
_entry.id   AF-A0A3C0UX96-F1
#
_cell.length_a   1.000
_cell.length_b   1.000
_cell.length_c   1.000
_cell.angle_alpha   90.00
_cell.angle_beta   90.00
_cell.angle_gamma   90.00
#
_symmetry.space_group_name_H-M   'P 1'
#
loop_
_entity.id
_entity.type
_entity.pdbx_description
1 polymer ?
#
loop_
_entity_poly.entity_id
_entity_poly.type
_entity_poly.pdbx_seq_one_letter_code
_entity_poly.pdbx_strand_id
1 'polypeptide(L)'
;VPTLPFEDQLAELKVFAGDILSRYRNPFIQQKLIGITLQQTSKMNARNVATIQRYYKQFGTVPKRFALGFAAYLLFMKAVKSENNQYFGQRGESFYLINDDQAAYFSEQWQGVTVETVGTLVNEVLSNTKIWDTNLTKLAGFAETVTELLTEMMANGVKATLEKAIL
;
A
#
# COMPACT_ATOMS: atom_id res chain seq x y z
N VAL A 1 2.78 14.04 8.55
CA VAL A 1 3.58 14.97 9.39
C VAL A 1 3.61 14.61 10.88
N PRO A 2 2.58 14.02 11.54
CA PRO A 2 2.52 14.04 13.00
C PRO A 2 3.58 13.19 13.73
N THR A 3 4.31 12.33 13.00
CA THR A 3 5.31 11.41 13.56
C THR A 3 6.76 11.83 13.29
N LEU A 4 7.00 13.02 12.74
CA LEU A 4 8.35 13.53 12.48
C LEU A 4 8.87 14.26 13.74
N PRO A 5 10.14 14.07 14.13
CA PRO A 5 10.72 14.67 15.33
C PRO A 5 11.11 16.14 15.12
N PHE A 6 10.23 16.92 14.48
CA PHE A 6 10.45 18.32 14.08
C PHE A 6 9.20 19.15 14.40
N GLU A 7 8.73 19.03 15.64
CA GLU A 7 7.48 19.64 16.11
C GLU A 7 7.51 21.17 16.00
N ASP A 8 8.65 21.79 16.31
CA ASP A 8 8.87 23.23 16.20
C ASP A 8 8.91 23.76 14.76
N GLN A 9 9.02 22.86 13.76
CA GLN A 9 9.11 23.21 12.33
C GLN A 9 7.84 22.84 11.56
N LEU A 10 6.72 22.63 12.24
CA LEU A 10 5.48 22.18 11.61
C LEU A 10 5.03 23.09 10.45
N ALA A 11 5.24 24.41 10.55
CA ALA A 11 4.94 25.36 9.48
C ALA A 11 5.80 25.10 8.23
N GLU A 12 7.10 24.94 8.39
CA GLU A 12 8.05 24.64 7.30
C GLU A 12 7.74 23.29 6.65
N LEU A 13 7.42 22.27 7.45
CA LEU A 13 7.02 20.96 6.95
C LEU A 13 5.74 21.02 6.10
N LYS A 14 4.79 21.88 6.45
CA LYS A 14 3.58 22.10 5.65
C LYS A 14 3.89 22.77 4.32
N VAL A 15 4.77 23.79 4.31
CA VAL A 15 5.24 24.42 3.08
C VAL A 15 5.96 23.41 2.21
N PHE A 16 6.88 22.64 2.78
CA PHE A 16 7.61 21.59 2.07
C PHE A 16 6.68 20.51 1.48
N ALA A 17 5.65 20.10 2.22
CA ALA A 17 4.63 19.20 1.69
C ALA A 17 3.87 19.80 0.51
N GLY A 18 3.56 21.11 0.56
CA GLY A 18 3.00 21.86 -0.57
C GLY A 18 3.91 21.84 -1.80
N ASP A 19 5.20 22.08 -1.62
CA ASP A 19 6.18 22.05 -2.71
C ASP A 19 6.30 20.68 -3.37
N ILE A 20 6.24 19.60 -2.58
CA ILE A 20 6.20 18.24 -3.11
C ILE A 20 4.98 18.05 -4.01
N LEU A 21 3.79 18.48 -3.57
CA LEU A 21 2.57 18.38 -4.37
C LEU A 21 2.66 19.20 -5.65
N SER A 22 3.25 20.39 -5.60
CA SER A 22 3.50 21.23 -6.77
C SER A 22 4.41 20.54 -7.80
N ARG A 23 5.46 19.84 -7.35
CA ARG A 23 6.34 19.06 -8.24
C ARG A 23 5.61 17.88 -8.89
N TYR A 24 4.73 17.20 -8.16
CA TYR A 24 3.92 16.13 -8.73
C TYR A 24 2.88 16.62 -9.74
N ARG A 25 2.49 17.90 -9.68
CA ARG A 25 1.56 18.53 -10.64
C ARG A 25 2.26 19.11 -11.87
N ASN A 26 3.59 19.02 -11.97
CA ASN A 26 4.33 19.62 -13.08
C ASN A 26 3.94 18.94 -14.42
N PRO A 27 3.31 19.66 -15.36
CA PRO A 27 2.84 19.08 -16.62
C PRO A 27 3.96 18.76 -17.61
N PHE A 28 5.16 19.30 -17.39
CA PHE A 28 6.32 19.11 -18.28
C PHE A 28 7.13 17.85 -17.96
N ILE A 29 6.86 17.19 -16.82
CA ILE A 29 7.54 15.95 -16.43
C ILE A 29 6.55 14.79 -16.55
N GLN A 30 6.75 13.92 -17.54
CA GLN A 30 5.94 12.73 -17.71
C GLN A 30 6.38 11.60 -16.77
N GLN A 31 5.90 11.60 -15.53
CA GLN A 31 6.14 10.52 -14.59
C GLN A 31 5.16 9.36 -14.82
N LYS A 32 5.66 8.25 -15.36
CA LYS A 32 4.83 7.04 -15.51
C LYS A 32 4.63 6.38 -14.14
N LEU A 33 3.38 6.28 -13.68
CA LEU A 33 3.06 5.67 -12.38
C LEU A 33 3.61 4.23 -12.25
N ILE A 34 3.56 3.45 -13.33
CA ILE A 34 4.13 2.09 -13.35
C ILE A 34 5.66 2.05 -13.13
N GLY A 35 6.38 3.13 -13.46
CA GLY A 35 7.80 3.24 -13.14
C GLY A 35 8.06 3.49 -11.65
N ILE A 36 7.11 4.14 -10.96
CA ILE A 36 7.19 4.40 -9.52
C ILE A 36 7.03 3.09 -8.73
N THR A 37 6.21 2.16 -9.23
CA THR A 37 5.89 0.87 -8.61
C THR A 37 6.98 -0.21 -8.77
N LEU A 38 8.10 0.09 -9.44
CA LEU A 38 9.25 -0.81 -9.48
C LEU A 38 9.74 -1.15 -8.07
N GLN A 39 9.88 -2.42 -7.69
CA GLN A 39 10.29 -2.84 -6.34
C GLN A 39 9.42 -2.19 -5.24
N GLN A 40 8.10 -2.17 -5.46
CA GLN A 40 7.14 -1.55 -4.55
C GLN A 40 7.17 -2.19 -3.16
N THR A 41 7.33 -3.50 -3.04
CA THR A 41 7.37 -4.22 -1.76
C THR A 41 8.52 -3.70 -0.88
N SER A 42 9.74 -3.66 -1.43
CA SER A 42 10.92 -3.13 -0.73
C SER A 42 10.74 -1.65 -0.36
N LYS A 43 10.14 -0.85 -1.25
CA LYS A 43 9.80 0.56 -0.97
C LYS A 43 8.74 0.71 0.11
N MET A 44 7.73 -0.17 0.15
CA MET A 44 6.69 -0.17 1.17
C MET A 44 7.29 -0.42 2.55
N ASN A 45 8.17 -1.42 2.67
CA ASN A 45 8.89 -1.67 3.91
C ASN A 45 9.75 -0.44 4.30
N ALA A 46 10.70 -0.06 3.45
CA ALA A 46 11.68 0.98 3.76
C ALA A 46 11.08 2.37 4.03
N ARG A 47 9.97 2.73 3.38
CA ARG A 47 9.38 4.08 3.47
C ARG A 47 8.22 4.18 4.46
N ASN A 48 7.45 3.11 4.64
CA ASN A 48 6.16 3.19 5.33
C ASN A 48 6.11 2.42 6.65
N VAL A 49 6.72 1.24 6.75
CA VAL A 49 6.58 0.38 7.95
C VAL A 49 7.04 1.09 9.22
N ALA A 50 8.23 1.69 9.20
CA ALA A 50 8.74 2.45 10.36
C ALA A 50 7.83 3.63 10.74
N THR A 51 7.22 4.28 9.74
CA THR A 51 6.28 5.40 9.98
C THR A 51 4.98 4.91 10.62
N ILE A 52 4.44 3.79 10.16
CA ILE A 52 3.25 3.15 10.75
C ILE A 52 3.54 2.80 12.22
N GLN A 53 4.66 2.13 12.51
CA GLN A 53 5.04 1.77 13.88
C GLN A 53 5.19 3.00 14.78
N ARG A 54 5.82 4.08 14.29
CA ARG A 54 5.92 5.35 15.04
C ARG A 54 4.53 5.94 15.33
N TYR A 55 3.63 5.90 14.36
CA TYR A 55 2.25 6.39 14.55
C TYR A 55 1.54 5.63 15.69
N TYR A 56 1.67 4.30 15.73
CA TYR A 56 1.13 3.50 16.83
C TYR A 56 1.77 3.84 18.18
N LYS A 57 3.09 4.04 18.24
CA LYS A 57 3.76 4.44 19.48
C LYS A 57 3.24 5.77 20.03
N GLN A 58 2.89 6.69 19.16
CA GLN A 58 2.46 8.04 19.54
C GLN A 58 0.97 8.15 19.80
N PHE A 59 0.14 7.48 18.99
CA PHE A 59 -1.32 7.66 19.00
C PHE A 59 -2.10 6.40 19.38
N GLY A 60 -1.46 5.23 19.45
CA GLY A 60 -2.10 3.96 19.81
C GLY A 60 -3.20 3.49 18.85
N THR A 61 -3.33 4.09 17.67
CA THR A 61 -4.46 3.88 16.75
C THR A 61 -4.00 3.67 15.31
N VAL A 62 -4.89 3.12 14.49
CA VAL A 62 -4.63 2.83 13.07
C VAL A 62 -4.42 4.12 12.27
N PRO A 63 -3.28 4.29 11.57
CA PRO A 63 -3.13 5.35 10.58
C PRO A 63 -3.93 5.01 9.32
N LYS A 64 -5.23 5.35 9.30
CA LYS A 64 -6.19 4.92 8.26
C LYS A 64 -5.73 5.13 6.81
N ARG A 65 -5.07 6.27 6.52
CA ARG A 65 -4.53 6.55 5.17
C ARG A 65 -3.37 5.63 4.78
N PHE A 66 -2.56 5.18 5.74
CA PHE A 66 -1.54 4.16 5.48
C PHE A 66 -2.17 2.80 5.26
N ALA A 67 -3.21 2.44 6.03
CA ALA A 67 -3.96 1.19 5.80
C ALA A 67 -4.58 1.17 4.39
N LEU A 68 -5.16 2.29 3.94
CA LEU A 68 -5.69 2.46 2.59
C LEU A 68 -4.62 2.27 1.51
N GLY A 69 -3.46 2.90 1.68
CA GLY A 69 -2.33 2.72 0.77
C GLY A 69 -1.80 1.28 0.74
N PHE A 70 -1.79 0.60 1.89
CA PHE A 70 -1.38 -0.80 1.99
C PHE A 70 -2.38 -1.73 1.28
N ALA A 71 -3.69 -1.52 1.46
CA ALA A 71 -4.73 -2.27 0.75
C ALA A 71 -4.62 -2.08 -0.77
N ALA A 72 -4.44 -0.84 -1.24
CA ALA A 72 -4.24 -0.57 -2.66
C ALA A 72 -2.97 -1.23 -3.21
N TYR A 73 -1.89 -1.27 -2.42
CA TYR A 73 -0.67 -2.01 -2.75
C TYR A 73 -0.91 -3.51 -2.89
N LEU A 74 -1.60 -4.14 -1.94
CA LEU A 74 -1.93 -5.58 -2.03
C LEU A 74 -2.74 -5.88 -3.28
N LEU A 75 -3.75 -5.04 -3.59
CA LEU A 75 -4.54 -5.19 -4.80
C LEU A 75 -3.70 -5.02 -6.08
N PHE A 76 -2.75 -4.09 -6.09
CA PHE A 76 -1.81 -3.92 -7.20
C PHE A 76 -0.90 -5.15 -7.39
N MET A 77 -0.51 -5.81 -6.31
CA MET A 77 0.29 -7.05 -6.34
C MET A 77 -0.52 -8.29 -6.75
N LYS A 78 -1.82 -8.16 -7.01
CA LYS A 78 -2.67 -9.25 -7.49
C LYS A 78 -2.35 -9.57 -8.95
N ALA A 79 -1.55 -10.61 -9.15
CA ALA A 79 -1.33 -11.19 -10.47
C ALA A 79 -2.59 -11.92 -10.94
N VAL A 80 -3.02 -11.69 -12.17
CA VAL A 80 -4.11 -12.42 -12.84
C VAL A 80 -3.60 -13.29 -13.99
N LYS A 81 -2.32 -13.14 -14.34
CA LYS A 81 -1.65 -13.83 -15.43
C LYS A 81 -0.18 -14.01 -15.09
N SER A 82 0.39 -15.16 -15.45
CA SER A 82 1.82 -15.46 -15.32
C SER A 82 2.35 -16.13 -16.59
N GLU A 83 3.44 -15.60 -17.15
CA GLU A 83 4.11 -16.14 -18.34
C GLU A 83 5.62 -15.94 -18.20
N ASN A 84 6.44 -16.96 -18.53
CA ASN A 84 7.91 -16.88 -18.53
C ASN A 84 8.51 -16.33 -17.21
N ASN A 85 8.00 -16.77 -16.05
CA ASN A 85 8.37 -16.27 -14.71
C ASN A 85 8.10 -14.78 -14.48
N GLN A 86 7.25 -14.16 -15.29
CA GLN A 86 6.75 -12.81 -15.09
C GLN A 86 5.28 -12.84 -14.66
N TYR A 87 4.92 -11.88 -13.82
CA TYR A 87 3.58 -11.78 -13.23
C TYR A 87 2.93 -10.48 -13.66
N PHE A 88 1.66 -10.57 -14.03
CA PHE A 88 0.92 -9.45 -14.60
C PHE A 88 -0.36 -9.21 -13.82
N GLY A 89 -0.52 -7.97 -13.35
CA GLY A 89 -1.79 -7.46 -12.86
C GLY A 89 -2.64 -6.95 -14.03
N GLN A 90 -3.90 -6.63 -13.75
CA GLN A 90 -4.85 -6.15 -14.76
C GLN A 90 -5.51 -4.85 -14.32
N ARG A 91 -5.70 -3.95 -15.30
CA ARG A 91 -6.44 -2.70 -15.17
C ARG A 91 -7.36 -2.54 -16.38
N GLY A 92 -8.65 -2.74 -16.17
CA GLY A 92 -9.62 -2.83 -17.28
C GLY A 92 -9.24 -3.99 -18.20
N GLU A 93 -9.09 -3.72 -19.49
CA GLU A 93 -8.68 -4.73 -20.49
C GLU A 93 -7.16 -4.86 -20.64
N SER A 94 -6.38 -3.98 -20.00
CA SER A 94 -4.92 -3.95 -20.12
C SER A 94 -4.23 -4.70 -18.99
N PHE A 95 -3.14 -5.39 -19.32
CA PHE A 95 -2.24 -6.01 -18.34
C PHE A 95 -1.03 -5.11 -18.07
N TYR A 96 -0.49 -5.17 -16.86
CA TYR A 96 0.74 -4.50 -16.48
C TYR A 96 1.69 -5.47 -15.77
N LEU A 97 2.98 -5.33 -16.02
CA LEU A 97 4.01 -6.11 -15.34
C LEU A 97 4.12 -5.68 -13.87
N ILE A 98 4.04 -6.65 -12.97
CA ILE A 98 4.38 -6.46 -11.55
C ILE A 98 5.90 -6.64 -11.44
N ASN A 99 6.64 -5.54 -11.57
CA ASN A 99 8.11 -5.54 -11.54
C ASN A 99 8.61 -5.42 -10.11
N ASP A 100 8.58 -6.54 -9.39
CA ASP A 100 8.89 -6.65 -7.97
C ASP A 100 9.47 -8.04 -7.67
N ASP A 101 10.52 -8.11 -6.84
CA ASP A 101 11.15 -9.39 -6.50
C ASP A 101 10.20 -10.34 -5.75
N GLN A 102 9.17 -9.80 -5.09
CA GLN A 102 8.17 -10.60 -4.36
C GLN A 102 6.95 -10.95 -5.23
N ALA A 103 6.95 -10.63 -6.53
CA ALA A 103 5.79 -10.86 -7.39
C ALA A 103 5.30 -12.32 -7.40
N ALA A 104 6.23 -13.29 -7.34
CA ALA A 104 5.90 -14.72 -7.25
C ALA A 104 5.17 -15.05 -5.95
N TYR A 105 5.70 -14.58 -4.81
CA TYR A 105 5.07 -14.76 -3.51
C TYR A 105 3.65 -14.18 -3.48
N PHE A 106 3.46 -12.96 -3.98
CA PHE A 106 2.13 -12.36 -4.02
C PHE A 106 1.19 -13.09 -4.99
N SER A 107 1.68 -13.59 -6.12
CA SER A 107 0.88 -14.40 -7.03
C SER A 107 0.36 -15.68 -6.36
N GLU A 108 1.19 -16.34 -5.55
CA GLU A 108 0.80 -17.51 -4.77
C GLU A 108 -0.24 -17.15 -3.70
N GLN A 109 0.02 -16.09 -2.93
CA GLN A 109 -0.88 -15.62 -1.88
C GLN A 109 -2.28 -15.27 -2.42
N TRP A 110 -2.36 -14.68 -3.61
CA TRP A 110 -3.61 -14.31 -4.26
C TRP A 110 -4.38 -15.50 -4.88
N GLN A 111 -3.78 -16.69 -4.96
CA GLN A 111 -4.39 -17.84 -5.59
C GLN A 111 -5.64 -18.31 -4.82
N GLY A 112 -6.79 -18.36 -5.48
CA GLY A 112 -8.05 -18.81 -4.88
C GLY A 112 -8.67 -17.83 -3.88
N VAL A 113 -8.11 -16.63 -3.73
CA VAL A 113 -8.64 -15.62 -2.80
C VAL A 113 -9.96 -15.04 -3.30
N THR A 114 -10.95 -15.06 -2.43
CA THR A 114 -12.28 -14.46 -2.61
C THR A 114 -12.46 -13.31 -1.62
N VAL A 115 -13.60 -12.62 -1.68
CA VAL A 115 -13.93 -11.55 -0.73
C VAL A 115 -13.99 -12.07 0.71
N GLU A 116 -14.46 -13.31 0.91
CA GLU A 116 -14.60 -13.94 2.22
C GLU A 116 -13.25 -14.38 2.80
N THR A 117 -12.28 -14.71 1.94
CA THR A 117 -10.97 -15.25 2.36
C THR A 117 -9.84 -14.23 2.31
N VAL A 118 -10.08 -13.02 1.81
CA VAL A 118 -9.05 -11.97 1.70
C VAL A 118 -8.44 -11.57 3.04
N GLY A 119 -9.18 -11.71 4.14
CA GLY A 119 -8.64 -11.50 5.49
C GLY A 119 -7.50 -12.45 5.86
N THR A 120 -7.52 -13.68 5.34
CA THR A 120 -6.42 -14.65 5.51
C THR A 120 -5.18 -14.18 4.77
N LEU A 121 -5.32 -13.78 3.50
CA LEU A 121 -4.21 -13.19 2.72
C LEU A 121 -3.60 -11.99 3.45
N VAL A 122 -4.43 -11.08 3.95
CA VAL A 122 -3.95 -9.89 4.65
C VAL A 122 -3.16 -10.27 5.90
N ASN A 123 -3.64 -11.23 6.69
CA ASN A 123 -2.93 -11.71 7.88
C ASN A 123 -1.59 -12.40 7.54
N GLU A 124 -1.57 -13.27 6.53
CA GLU A 124 -0.35 -13.95 6.10
C GLU A 124 0.71 -12.96 5.61
N VAL A 125 0.32 -12.03 4.75
CA VAL A 125 1.23 -11.00 4.26
C VAL A 125 1.73 -10.12 5.40
N LEU A 126 0.83 -9.58 6.25
CA LEU A 126 1.23 -8.65 7.32
C LEU A 126 2.08 -9.32 8.42
N SER A 127 1.95 -10.63 8.61
CA SER A 127 2.76 -11.37 9.59
C SER A 127 4.12 -11.81 9.04
N ASN A 128 4.36 -11.66 7.74
CA ASN A 128 5.60 -12.06 7.09
C ASN A 128 6.79 -11.17 7.49
N THR A 129 7.52 -11.60 8.53
CA THR A 129 8.67 -10.87 9.07
C THR A 129 9.87 -10.83 8.12
N LYS A 130 9.92 -11.69 7.09
CA LYS A 130 11.00 -11.64 6.08
C LYS A 130 10.83 -10.46 5.12
N ILE A 131 9.60 -10.01 4.91
CA ILE A 131 9.29 -8.86 4.04
C ILE A 131 9.34 -7.55 4.82
N TRP A 132 8.78 -7.53 6.04
CA TRP A 132 8.56 -6.30 6.81
C TRP A 132 9.55 -6.07 7.96
N ASP A 133 10.45 -7.00 8.24
CA ASP A 133 11.34 -7.02 9.41
C ASP A 133 10.60 -7.01 10.78
N THR A 134 9.27 -7.07 10.75
CA THR A 134 8.38 -7.05 11.90
C THR A 134 7.09 -7.79 11.57
N ASN A 135 6.37 -8.25 12.58
CA ASN A 135 5.00 -8.72 12.40
C ASN A 135 4.05 -7.53 12.56
N LEU A 136 3.38 -7.13 11.48
CA LEU A 136 2.44 -6.00 11.45
C LEU A 136 1.06 -6.35 12.00
N THR A 137 0.70 -7.63 12.13
CA THR A 137 -0.57 -8.03 12.76
C THR A 137 -0.60 -7.76 14.27
N LYS A 138 0.58 -7.52 14.88
CA LYS A 138 0.69 -7.05 16.27
C LYS A 138 0.21 -5.61 16.47
N LEU A 139 -0.04 -4.87 15.38
CA LEU A 139 -0.61 -3.53 15.42
C LEU A 139 -2.13 -3.65 15.47
N ALA A 140 -2.71 -3.49 16.65
CA ALA A 140 -4.14 -3.67 16.90
C ALA A 140 -5.00 -2.84 15.91
N GLY A 141 -5.97 -3.48 15.26
CA GLY A 141 -6.81 -2.81 14.26
C GLY A 141 -6.23 -2.75 12.84
N PHE A 142 -4.91 -2.96 12.65
CA PHE A 142 -4.29 -2.73 11.34
C PHE A 142 -4.71 -3.75 10.29
N ALA A 143 -4.61 -5.04 10.60
CA ALA A 143 -4.97 -6.11 9.67
C ALA A 143 -6.47 -6.07 9.33
N GLU A 144 -7.32 -5.80 10.32
CA GLU A 144 -8.77 -5.63 10.14
C GLU A 144 -9.07 -4.45 9.20
N THR A 145 -8.49 -3.28 9.46
CA THR A 145 -8.70 -2.09 8.61
C THR A 145 -8.19 -2.30 7.18
N VAL A 146 -7.03 -2.95 7.01
CA VAL A 146 -6.50 -3.27 5.67
C VAL A 146 -7.43 -4.25 4.95
N THR A 147 -7.95 -5.26 5.66
CA THR A 147 -8.91 -6.23 5.10
C THR A 147 -10.19 -5.55 4.66
N GLU A 148 -10.80 -4.72 5.51
CA GLU A 148 -12.02 -3.98 5.18
C GLU A 148 -11.83 -3.10 3.93
N LEU A 149 -10.72 -2.35 3.86
CA LEU A 149 -10.44 -1.48 2.73
C LEU A 149 -10.15 -2.28 1.45
N LEU A 150 -9.43 -3.41 1.55
CA LEU A 150 -9.16 -4.26 0.40
C LEU A 150 -10.43 -4.92 -0.12
N THR A 151 -11.29 -5.41 0.77
CA THR A 151 -12.63 -5.92 0.43
C THR A 151 -13.47 -4.88 -0.30
N GLU A 152 -13.53 -3.65 0.22
CA GLU A 152 -14.24 -2.54 -0.40
C GLU A 152 -13.68 -2.22 -1.80
N MET A 153 -12.35 -2.23 -1.98
CA MET A 153 -11.74 -2.01 -3.29
C MET A 153 -12.03 -3.14 -4.28
N MET A 154 -12.10 -4.39 -3.81
CA MET A 154 -12.45 -5.53 -4.65
C MET A 154 -13.91 -5.49 -5.09
N ALA A 155 -14.82 -5.04 -4.23
CA ALA A 155 -16.25 -4.97 -4.52
C ALA A 155 -16.64 -3.73 -5.34
N ASN A 156 -16.14 -2.55 -4.94
CA ASN A 156 -16.62 -1.26 -5.43
C ASN A 156 -15.56 -0.47 -6.22
N GLY A 157 -14.33 -1.00 -6.31
CA GLY A 157 -13.24 -0.39 -7.02
C GLY A 157 -12.51 0.69 -6.22
N VAL A 158 -11.22 0.88 -6.54
CA VAL A 158 -10.30 1.76 -5.79
C VAL A 158 -10.79 3.21 -5.71
N LYS A 159 -11.39 3.74 -6.77
CA LYS A 159 -11.84 5.15 -6.81
C LYS A 159 -12.96 5.41 -5.78
N ALA A 160 -13.98 4.57 -5.76
CA ALA A 160 -15.12 4.72 -4.83
C ALA A 160 -14.65 4.55 -3.38
N THR A 161 -13.78 3.57 -3.11
CA THR A 161 -13.18 3.38 -1.78
C THR A 161 -12.38 4.61 -1.34
N LEU A 162 -11.58 5.19 -2.24
CA LEU A 162 -10.77 6.37 -1.97
C LEU A 162 -11.64 7.59 -1.61
N GLU A 163 -12.71 7.82 -2.36
CA GLU A 163 -13.66 8.91 -2.12
C GLU A 163 -14.32 8.75 -0.74
N LYS A 164 -14.81 7.55 -0.40
CA LYS A 164 -15.42 7.23 0.90
C LYS A 164 -14.44 7.32 2.08
N ALA A 165 -13.16 7.04 1.86
CA ALA A 165 -12.16 7.00 2.93
C ALA A 165 -11.48 8.35 3.21
N ILE A 166 -11.59 9.31 2.28
CA ILE A 166 -10.95 10.63 2.38
C ILE A 166 -11.97 11.75 2.68
N LEU A 167 -13.21 11.60 2.25
CA LEU A 167 -14.34 12.50 2.58
C LEU A 167 -14.96 12.12 3.93
#